data_AF-A0A1G2VU55-F1
#
_entry.id   AF-A0A1G2VU55-F1
#
_cell.length_a   1.000
_cell.length_b   1.000
_cell.length_c   1.000
_cell.angle_alpha   90.00
_cell.angle_beta   90.00
_cell.angle_gamma   90.00
#
_symmetry.space_group_name_H-M   'P 1'
#
loop_
_entity.id
_entity.type
_entity.pdbx_description
1 polymer ?
#
loop_
_entity_poly.entity_id
_entity_poly.type
_entity_poly.pdbx_seq_one_letter_code
_entity_poly.pdbx_strand_id
1 'polypeptide(L)' 'MEITEAHRQGAKEEAVLLALQHDMALIRRDLEIHGMKKDGSTLYISTSTDYDLLWDDALRALQAMFPHVA' A
#
# COMPACT_ATOMS: atom_id res chain seq x y z
N MET A 1 1.76 -10.88 -18.67
CA MET A 1 2.78 -9.83 -18.59
C MET A 1 3.59 -10.14 -17.35
N GLU A 2 4.89 -10.36 -17.46
CA GLU A 2 5.73 -10.75 -16.31
C GLU A 2 6.02 -9.51 -15.45
N ILE A 3 5.65 -9.54 -14.17
CA ILE A 3 5.93 -8.44 -13.24
C ILE A 3 7.38 -8.55 -12.80
N THR A 4 8.17 -7.50 -13.05
CA THR A 4 9.58 -7.48 -12.69
C THR A 4 9.76 -7.15 -11.22
N GLU A 5 10.87 -7.62 -10.62
CA GLU A 5 11.20 -7.27 -9.23
C GLU A 5 11.38 -5.76 -9.04
N ALA A 6 11.90 -5.06 -10.05
CA ALA A 6 12.03 -3.61 -10.02
C ALA A 6 10.67 -2.90 -9.93
N HIS A 7 9.65 -3.39 -10.65
CA HIS A 7 8.29 -2.87 -10.56
C HIS A 7 7.69 -3.10 -9.16
N ARG A 8 7.82 -4.32 -8.62
CA ARG A 8 7.32 -4.64 -7.26
C ARG A 8 7.95 -3.76 -6.19
N GLN A 9 9.27 -3.54 -6.28
CA GLN A 9 9.99 -2.69 -5.33
C GLN A 9 9.55 -1.23 -5.44
N GLY A 10 9.36 -0.71 -6.66
CA GLY A 10 8.85 0.65 -6.88
C GLY A 10 7.46 0.86 -6.27
N ALA A 11 6.51 -0.03 -6.55
CA ALA A 11 5.16 0.05 -6.01
C ALA A 11 5.13 0.04 -4.47
N LYS A 12 5.99 -0.79 -3.86
CA LYS A 12 6.17 -0.84 -2.40
C LYS A 12 6.72 0.47 -1.84
N GLU A 13 7.79 1.01 -2.42
CA GLU A 13 8.41 2.25 -1.97
C GLU A 13 7.44 3.43 -2.04
N GLU A 14 6.71 3.55 -3.16
CA GLU A 14 5.70 4.59 -3.34
C GLU A 14 4.55 4.46 -2.34
N ALA A 15 4.03 3.25 -2.13
CA ALA A 15 2.94 3.02 -1.17
C ALA A 15 3.37 3.39 0.25
N VAL A 16 4.59 3.01 0.66
CA VAL A 16 5.14 3.37 1.98
C VAL A 16 5.33 4.87 2.10
N LEU A 17 5.84 5.54 1.06
CA LEU A 17 6.03 6.99 1.07
C LEU A 17 4.71 7.74 1.20
N LEU A 18 3.68 7.38 0.41
CA LEU A 18 2.35 7.99 0.52
C LEU A 18 1.77 7.79 1.92
N ALA A 19 1.86 6.58 2.47
CA ALA A 19 1.35 6.30 3.81
C ALA A 19 2.03 7.18 4.88
N LEU A 20 3.36 7.32 4.81
CA LEU A 20 4.12 8.19 5.73
C LEU A 20 3.74 9.67 5.61
N GLN A 21 3.55 10.17 4.38
CA GLN A 21 3.09 11.54 4.14
C GLN A 21 1.70 11.81 4.73
N HIS A 22 0.90 10.76 4.94
CA HIS A 22 -0.43 10.81 5.54
C HIS A 22 -0.48 10.24 6.96
N ASP A 23 0.65 10.24 7.68
CA ASP A 23 0.72 9.85 9.09
C ASP A 23 0.20 8.43 9.37
N MET A 24 0.46 7.52 8.42
CA MET A 24 -0.01 6.14 8.45
C MET A 24 1.17 5.17 8.33
N ALA A 25 1.16 4.11 9.13
CA ALA A 25 2.09 2.99 8.98
C ALA A 25 1.41 1.86 8.20
N LEU A 26 2.10 1.27 7.22
CA LEU A 26 1.61 0.07 6.55
C LEU A 26 2.04 -1.18 7.32
N ILE A 27 1.06 -2.00 7.67
CA ILE A 27 1.24 -3.30 8.32
C ILE A 27 0.84 -4.36 7.32
N ARG A 28 1.79 -5.26 7.01
CA ARG A 28 1.51 -6.43 6.20
C ARG A 28 1.18 -7.62 7.11
N ARG A 29 0.07 -8.30 6.81
CA ARG A 29 -0.33 -9.55 7.45
C ARG A 29 -0.61 -10.56 6.34
N ASP A 30 0.30 -11.51 6.15
CA ASP A 30 0.24 -12.46 5.03
C ASP A 30 0.13 -11.79 3.66
N LEU A 31 -1.02 -11.92 3.01
CA LEU A 31 -1.35 -11.34 1.71
C LEU A 31 -2.28 -10.12 1.86
N GLU A 32 -2.32 -9.50 3.03
CA GLU A 32 -3.10 -8.31 3.28
C GLU A 32 -2.20 -7.14 3.66
N ILE A 33 -2.62 -5.94 3.26
CA ILE A 33 -2.02 -4.70 3.74
C ILE A 33 -3.11 -3.93 4.50
N HIS A 34 -2.73 -3.49 5.70
CA HIS A 34 -3.53 -2.65 6.57
C HIS A 34 -2.76 -1.35 6.83
N GLY A 35 -3.47 -0.23 6.86
CA GLY A 35 -2.96 1.06 7.27
C GLY A 35 -3.28 1.31 8.74
N MET A 36 -2.28 1.55 9.57
CA MET A 36 -2.46 1.93 10.98
C MET A 36 -2.31 3.44 11.12
N LYS A 37 -3.35 4.08 11.65
CA LYS A 37 -3.37 5.51 11.94
C LYS A 37 -2.73 5.81 13.30
N LYS A 38 -2.42 7.10 13.53
CA LYS A 38 -1.86 7.59 14.81
C LYS A 38 -2.72 7.28 16.03
N ASP A 39 -4.04 7.21 15.87
CA ASP A 39 -4.97 6.85 16.96
C ASP A 39 -5.00 5.34 17.28
N GLY A 40 -4.21 4.54 16.56
CA GLY A 40 -4.12 3.09 16.71
C GLY A 40 -5.19 2.32 15.94
N SER A 41 -6.14 2.99 15.28
CA SER A 41 -7.11 2.33 14.42
C SER A 41 -6.45 1.78 13.16
N THR A 42 -6.92 0.61 12.71
CA THR A 42 -6.46 -0.04 11.49
C THR A 42 -7.52 0.07 10.40
N LEU A 43 -7.08 0.44 9.21
CA LEU A 43 -7.87 0.45 7.98
C LEU A 43 -7.37 -0.64 7.05
N TYR A 44 -8.27 -1.47 6.55
CA TYR A 44 -7.93 -2.43 5.52
C TYR A 44 -7.63 -1.70 4.20
N ILE A 45 -6.47 -1.97 3.57
CA ILE A 45 -6.03 -1.25 2.36
C ILE A 45 -6.16 -2.15 1.12
N SER A 46 -5.64 -3.38 1.14
CA SER A 46 -5.55 -4.21 -0.07
C SER A 46 -6.27 -5.54 0.03
N THR A 47 -7.21 -5.76 -0.90
CA THR A 47 -7.89 -7.00 -1.35
C THR A 47 -7.14 -8.33 -1.41
N SER A 48 -5.88 -8.24 -1.81
CA SER A 48 -5.39 -9.13 -2.85
C SER A 48 -4.74 -10.38 -2.29
N THR A 49 -5.24 -11.56 -2.63
CA THR A 49 -4.57 -12.83 -2.31
C THR A 49 -3.43 -13.16 -3.27
N ASP A 50 -3.04 -12.24 -4.14
CA ASP A 50 -1.90 -12.39 -5.05
C ASP A 50 -0.72 -11.59 -4.53
N TYR A 51 0.38 -12.30 -4.22
CA TYR A 51 1.60 -11.69 -3.74
C TYR A 51 2.20 -10.68 -4.73
N ASP A 52 2.12 -10.98 -6.03
CA ASP A 52 2.73 -10.15 -7.06
C ASP A 52 1.97 -8.84 -7.27
N LEU A 53 0.68 -8.80 -6.93
CA LEU A 53 -0.19 -7.62 -7.10
C LEU A 53 -0.42 -6.83 -5.80
N LEU A 54 -0.08 -7.41 -4.66
CA LEU A 54 -0.43 -6.88 -3.33
C LEU A 54 -0.06 -5.40 -3.15
N TRP A 55 1.17 -5.02 -3.53
CA TRP A 55 1.67 -3.66 -3.37
C TRP A 55 1.10 -2.68 -4.39
N ASP A 56 0.84 -3.13 -5.62
CA ASP A 56 0.17 -2.31 -6.64
C ASP A 56 -1.27 -1.99 -6.24
N ASP A 57 -1.97 -2.95 -5.66
CA ASP A 57 -3.33 -2.76 -5.16
C ASP A 57 -3.33 -1.82 -3.95
N ALA A 58 -2.35 -1.95 -3.04
CA ALA A 58 -2.21 -1.04 -1.92
C ALA A 58 -1.86 0.38 -2.35
N LEU A 59 -0.94 0.55 -3.31
CA LEU A 59 -0.59 1.85 -3.88
C LEU A 59 -1.83 2.51 -4.53
N ARG A 60 -2.57 1.77 -5.35
CA ARG A 60 -3.80 2.27 -5.99
C ARG A 60 -4.86 2.65 -4.96
N ALA A 61 -5.04 1.84 -3.92
CA ALA A 61 -5.96 2.14 -2.83
C ALA A 61 -5.57 3.42 -2.08
N LEU A 62 -4.28 3.60 -1.76
CA LEU A 62 -3.76 4.81 -1.12
C LEU A 62 -3.92 6.05 -2.01
N GLN A 63 -3.60 5.96 -3.30
CA GLN A 63 -3.80 7.06 -4.26
C GLN A 63 -5.27 7.48 -4.37
N ALA A 64 -6.19 6.50 -4.36
CA ALA A 64 -7.62 6.78 -4.36
C ALA A 64 -8.10 7.44 -3.06
N MET A 65 -7.51 7.09 -1.91
CA MET A 65 -7.80 7.72 -0.62
C MET A 65 -7.19 9.13 -0.51
N PHE A 66 -6.08 9.39 -1.19
CA PHE A 66 -5.30 10.62 -1.10
C PHE A 66 -5.06 11.27 -2.48
N PRO A 67 -6.12 11.69 -3.19
CA PRO A 67 -6.03 12.12 -4.60
C PRO A 67 -5.29 13.45 -4.84
N HIS A 68 -4.82 14.12 -3.80
CA HIS A 68 -4.13 15.42 -3.88
C HIS A 68 -2.60 15.31 -3.78
N VAL A 69 -2.05 14.09 -3.77
CA VAL A 69 -0.61 13.85 -3.79
C VAL A 69 -0.21 13.46 -5.21
N ALA A 70 0.36 14.43 -5.92
CA ALA A 70 1.04 14.27 -7.21
C ALA A 70 2.40 14.96 -7.13
#